data_AF-A0A950Y4J1-F1
#
_entry.id   AF-A0A950Y4J1-F1
#
_cell.length_a   1.000
_cell.length_b   1.000
_cell.length_c   1.000
_cell.angle_alpha   90.00
_cell.angle_beta   90.00
_cell.angle_gamma   90.00
#
_symmetry.space_group_name_H-M   'P 1'
#
loop_
_entity.id
_entity.type
_entity.pdbx_description
1 polymer ?
#
loop_
_entity_poly.entity_id
_entity_poly.type
_entity_poly.pdbx_seq_one_letter_code
_entity_poly.pdbx_strand_id
1 'polypeptide(L)'
;LVLAVILFILVVMPMRRLLTFRPQAAICLLAITPAFALTLLQNKAVTHEWFKLPEQLSQYQYGVPSAFTLQPVPLPHNPLTPEQQLDYKAQSLMHGPGTDTPVRYVQRLLYRIRYYRFFFLPALYPAIFAFLFALRERRFLWVGWTLAIFALGTNFFPYLLVHYLAACTCLFVLVAVTGLEQLGRLTVCNARLGADAARILVFLCLAHFVFWYGLHLFENEPFSTEMTRYETWDAINHRDQQRRMGVNDQLAGVPGKQLVFVRYWPQHAFQDEWVWNAADIDGAQVVFARDLGSIENEKLIRYYPDRKVWLLEPDFRPPRLTSYR
;
A
#
# COMPACT_ATOMS: atom_id res chain seq x y z
N LEU A 1 -16.12 -2.94 2.26
CA LEU A 1 -16.58 -1.81 3.10
C LEU A 1 -17.98 -1.34 2.70
N VAL A 2 -18.21 -0.98 1.43
CA VAL A 2 -19.53 -0.53 0.92
C VAL A 2 -20.66 -1.49 1.28
N LEU A 3 -20.47 -2.80 1.07
CA LEU A 3 -21.45 -3.82 1.45
C LEU A 3 -21.81 -3.77 2.94
N ALA A 4 -20.82 -3.62 3.83
CA ALA A 4 -21.05 -3.53 5.26
C ALA A 4 -21.83 -2.25 5.64
N VAL A 5 -21.55 -1.13 4.98
CA VAL A 5 -22.30 0.12 5.16
C VAL A 5 -23.76 -0.04 4.70
N ILE A 6 -23.98 -0.65 3.53
CA ILE A 6 -25.33 -0.92 3.01
C ILE A 6 -26.11 -1.81 3.99
N LEU A 7 -25.50 -2.91 4.44
CA LEU A 7 -26.13 -3.81 5.40
C LEU A 7 -26.42 -3.11 6.74
N PHE A 8 -25.50 -2.29 7.25
CA PHE A 8 -25.72 -1.50 8.45
C PHE A 8 -26.92 -0.55 8.30
N ILE A 9 -26.99 0.19 7.20
CA ILE A 9 -28.09 1.12 6.93
C ILE A 9 -29.43 0.37 6.82
N LEU A 10 -29.47 -0.74 6.09
CA LEU A 10 -30.69 -1.53 5.90
C LEU A 10 -31.22 -2.13 7.20
N VAL A 11 -30.34 -2.53 8.13
CA VAL A 11 -30.74 -3.14 9.40
C VAL A 11 -31.05 -2.10 10.47
N VAL A 12 -30.34 -0.97 10.50
CA VAL A 12 -30.49 0.05 11.54
C VAL A 12 -31.58 1.07 11.19
N MET A 13 -31.85 1.33 9.91
CA MET A 13 -32.89 2.27 9.50
C MET A 13 -34.20 1.55 9.12
N PRO A 14 -35.33 1.87 9.75
CA PRO A 14 -36.62 1.38 9.30
C PRO A 14 -36.95 1.92 7.90
N MET A 15 -37.47 1.06 7.02
CA MET A 15 -37.72 1.34 5.60
C MET A 15 -38.56 2.61 5.34
N ARG A 16 -39.43 2.98 6.28
CA ARG A 16 -40.22 4.22 6.24
C ARG A 16 -39.37 5.50 6.38
N ARG A 17 -38.25 5.46 7.11
CA ARG A 17 -37.31 6.58 7.21
C ARG A 17 -36.44 6.71 5.96
N LEU A 18 -36.07 5.62 5.29
CA LEU A 18 -35.32 5.68 4.02
C LEU A 18 -36.02 6.54 2.95
N LEU A 19 -37.36 6.55 2.93
CA LEU A 19 -38.16 7.38 2.02
C LEU A 19 -38.13 8.89 2.38
N THR A 20 -37.91 9.23 3.66
CA THR A 20 -37.70 10.63 4.10
C THR A 20 -36.29 11.14 3.79
N PHE A 21 -35.34 10.26 3.43
CA PHE A 21 -33.98 10.62 3.03
C PHE A 21 -33.86 11.07 1.56
N ARG A 22 -34.94 11.23 0.79
CA ARG A 22 -34.87 11.73 -0.61
C ARG A 22 -33.98 12.97 -0.81
N PRO A 23 -34.10 14.05 -0.02
CA PRO A 23 -33.21 15.20 -0.18
C PRO A 23 -31.75 14.87 0.22
N GLN A 24 -31.53 14.05 1.24
CA GLN A 24 -30.18 13.63 1.66
C GLN A 24 -29.53 12.67 0.66
N ALA A 25 -30.30 11.79 0.01
CA ALA A 25 -29.84 10.94 -1.08
C ALA A 25 -29.47 11.78 -2.30
N ALA A 26 -30.26 12.81 -2.62
CA ALA A 26 -29.90 13.78 -3.65
C ALA A 26 -28.61 14.54 -3.30
N ILE A 27 -28.43 14.95 -2.04
CA ILE A 27 -27.18 15.58 -1.56
C ILE A 27 -26.00 14.60 -1.68
N CYS A 28 -26.15 13.34 -1.27
CA CYS A 28 -25.10 12.32 -1.40
C CYS A 28 -24.75 12.05 -2.87
N LEU A 29 -25.76 11.94 -3.75
CA LEU A 29 -25.55 11.77 -5.19
C LEU A 29 -24.81 12.98 -5.77
N LEU A 30 -25.23 14.20 -5.40
CA LEU A 30 -24.59 15.44 -5.83
C LEU A 30 -23.15 15.54 -5.30
N ALA A 31 -22.89 15.06 -4.08
CA ALA A 31 -21.55 15.01 -3.49
C ALA A 31 -20.63 13.98 -4.18
N ILE A 32 -21.17 12.86 -4.68
CA ILE A 32 -20.40 11.82 -5.39
C ILE A 32 -20.22 12.17 -6.87
N THR A 33 -21.11 12.98 -7.45
CA THR A 33 -21.10 13.34 -8.87
C THR A 33 -19.75 13.90 -9.33
N PRO A 34 -19.09 14.85 -8.63
CA PRO A 34 -17.75 15.32 -8.99
C PRO A 34 -16.72 14.20 -9.02
N ALA A 35 -16.74 13.29 -8.04
CA ALA A 35 -15.81 12.16 -8.00
C ALA A 35 -16.02 11.23 -9.21
N PHE A 36 -17.28 10.91 -9.52
CA PHE A 36 -17.60 10.10 -10.69
C PHE A 36 -17.20 10.78 -12.01
N ALA A 37 -17.49 12.08 -12.14
CA ALA A 37 -17.11 12.87 -13.31
C ALA A 37 -15.58 12.92 -13.48
N LEU A 38 -14.84 13.16 -12.39
CA LEU A 38 -13.37 13.15 -12.42
C LEU A 38 -12.82 11.78 -12.83
N THR A 39 -13.36 10.67 -12.29
CA THR A 39 -12.96 9.32 -12.69
C THR A 39 -13.22 9.08 -14.18
N LEU A 40 -14.37 9.49 -14.70
CA LEU A 40 -14.70 9.36 -16.12
C LEU A 40 -13.77 10.20 -17.01
N LEU A 41 -13.48 11.44 -16.61
CA LEU A 41 -12.54 12.31 -17.34
C LEU A 41 -11.13 11.72 -17.33
N GLN A 42 -10.69 11.18 -16.19
CA GLN A 42 -9.39 10.50 -16.07
C GLN A 42 -9.34 9.26 -16.96
N ASN A 43 -10.36 8.40 -16.95
CA ASN A 43 -10.44 7.25 -17.84
C ASN A 43 -10.33 7.70 -19.30
N LYS A 44 -11.11 8.70 -19.70
CA LYS A 44 -11.09 9.23 -21.07
C LYS A 44 -9.72 9.79 -21.46
N ALA A 45 -9.03 10.47 -20.54
CA ALA A 45 -7.71 11.03 -20.78
C ALA A 45 -6.62 9.94 -20.91
N VAL A 46 -6.69 8.89 -20.09
CA VAL A 46 -5.65 7.85 -20.01
C VAL A 46 -5.88 6.70 -21.00
N THR A 47 -7.11 6.24 -21.14
CA THR A 47 -7.45 5.04 -21.94
C THR A 47 -8.15 5.37 -23.26
N HIS A 48 -8.44 6.65 -23.50
CA HIS A 48 -9.27 7.15 -24.60
C HIS A 48 -10.73 6.65 -24.60
N GLU A 49 -11.15 5.94 -23.55
CA GLU A 49 -12.49 5.38 -23.36
C GLU A 49 -13.07 5.82 -22.00
N TRP A 50 -14.36 6.16 -21.95
CA TRP A 50 -14.98 6.68 -20.72
C TRP A 50 -15.08 5.62 -19.60
N PHE A 51 -15.31 4.37 -19.96
CA PHE A 51 -15.64 3.29 -19.03
C PHE A 51 -14.52 2.26 -18.87
N LYS A 52 -13.38 2.44 -19.53
CA LYS A 52 -12.22 1.57 -19.39
C LYS A 52 -11.28 2.16 -18.35
N LEU A 53 -11.07 1.41 -17.28
CA LEU A 53 -10.19 1.81 -16.19
C LEU A 53 -8.71 1.73 -16.63
N PRO A 54 -7.84 2.63 -16.16
CA PRO A 54 -6.39 2.54 -16.39
C PRO A 54 -5.80 1.18 -16.02
N GLU A 55 -6.27 0.58 -14.94
CA GLU A 55 -5.84 -0.75 -14.48
C GLU A 55 -6.23 -1.86 -15.46
N GLN A 56 -7.38 -1.73 -16.13
CA GLN A 56 -7.79 -2.70 -17.16
C GLN A 56 -6.91 -2.59 -18.41
N LEU A 57 -6.56 -1.36 -18.82
CA LEU A 57 -5.63 -1.15 -19.92
C LEU A 57 -4.23 -1.66 -19.58
N SER A 58 -3.73 -1.35 -18.38
CA SER A 58 -2.45 -1.85 -17.87
C SER A 58 -2.43 -3.38 -17.79
N GLN A 59 -3.50 -4.00 -17.27
CA GLN A 59 -3.62 -5.45 -17.20
C GLN A 59 -3.61 -6.09 -18.58
N TYR A 60 -4.28 -5.47 -19.57
CA TYR A 60 -4.25 -5.93 -20.95
C TYR A 60 -2.84 -5.84 -21.54
N GLN A 61 -2.19 -4.69 -21.42
CA GLN A 61 -0.87 -4.46 -22.01
C GLN A 61 0.23 -5.27 -21.32
N TYR A 62 0.24 -5.28 -19.99
CA TYR A 62 1.36 -5.72 -19.17
C TYR A 62 1.07 -6.92 -18.26
N GLY A 63 -0.17 -7.42 -18.22
CA GLY A 63 -0.57 -8.51 -17.32
C GLY A 63 -0.65 -8.10 -15.84
N VAL A 64 -0.55 -6.81 -15.54
CA VAL A 64 -0.50 -6.24 -14.19
C VAL A 64 -1.45 -5.03 -14.08
N PRO A 65 -2.27 -4.89 -13.01
CA PRO A 65 -2.37 -5.76 -11.84
C PRO A 65 -2.94 -7.15 -12.18
N SER A 66 -2.62 -8.16 -11.36
CA SER A 66 -3.18 -9.50 -11.51
C SER A 66 -4.72 -9.49 -11.40
N ALA A 67 -5.37 -10.48 -12.01
CA ALA A 67 -6.81 -10.69 -11.89
C ALA A 67 -7.23 -11.19 -10.49
N PHE A 68 -8.54 -11.22 -10.23
CA PHE A 68 -9.08 -11.90 -9.06
C PHE A 68 -8.81 -13.39 -9.13
N THR A 69 -8.72 -14.06 -7.97
CA THR A 69 -8.38 -15.48 -7.90
C THR A 69 -9.36 -16.40 -8.64
N LEU A 70 -10.58 -15.93 -8.91
CA LEU A 70 -11.60 -16.66 -9.68
C LEU A 70 -11.42 -16.54 -11.20
N GLN A 71 -10.50 -15.68 -11.66
CA GLN A 71 -10.21 -15.43 -13.06
C GLN A 71 -8.84 -16.02 -13.42
N PRO A 72 -8.58 -16.35 -14.70
CA PRO A 72 -7.25 -16.76 -15.12
C PRO A 72 -6.25 -15.60 -15.00
N VAL A 73 -4.96 -15.94 -14.85
CA VAL A 73 -3.88 -14.94 -14.89
C VAL A 73 -3.89 -14.23 -16.25
N PRO A 74 -3.96 -12.89 -16.28
CA PRO A 74 -3.98 -12.14 -17.54
C PRO A 74 -2.61 -12.23 -18.23
N LEU A 75 -2.61 -12.49 -19.53
CA LEU A 75 -1.37 -12.52 -20.31
C LEU A 75 -1.02 -11.12 -20.83
N PRO A 76 0.26 -10.69 -20.76
CA PRO A 76 0.68 -9.43 -21.35
C PRO A 76 0.58 -9.47 -22.87
N HIS A 77 0.03 -8.42 -23.47
CA HIS A 77 -0.06 -8.26 -24.93
C HIS A 77 1.13 -7.48 -25.51
N ASN A 78 1.86 -6.74 -24.66
CA ASN A 78 3.05 -6.02 -25.04
C ASN A 78 4.31 -6.76 -24.55
N PRO A 79 5.46 -6.59 -25.24
CA PRO A 79 6.74 -7.02 -24.71
C PRO A 79 7.03 -6.29 -23.39
N LEU A 80 7.44 -7.04 -22.37
CA LEU A 80 7.75 -6.50 -21.05
C LEU A 80 9.24 -6.16 -20.96
N THR A 81 9.54 -5.03 -20.31
CA THR A 81 10.89 -4.77 -19.78
C THR A 81 11.26 -5.80 -18.70
N PRO A 82 12.55 -5.99 -18.38
CA PRO A 82 12.97 -6.90 -17.31
C PRO A 82 12.25 -6.64 -15.98
N GLU A 83 12.09 -5.38 -15.58
CA GLU A 83 11.45 -5.02 -14.31
C GLU A 83 9.93 -5.28 -14.36
N GLN A 84 9.27 -4.97 -15.48
CA GLN A 84 7.85 -5.32 -15.67
C GLN A 84 7.64 -6.82 -15.67
N GLN A 85 8.57 -7.59 -16.23
CA GLN A 85 8.53 -9.04 -16.22
C GLN A 85 8.69 -9.60 -14.80
N LEU A 86 9.55 -8.99 -13.97
CA LEU A 86 9.70 -9.34 -12.56
C LEU A 86 8.41 -9.06 -11.77
N ASP A 87 7.79 -7.89 -11.96
CA ASP A 87 6.52 -7.56 -11.30
C ASP A 87 5.39 -8.50 -11.75
N TYR A 88 5.23 -8.69 -13.06
CA TYR A 88 4.27 -9.64 -13.63
C TYR A 88 4.45 -11.05 -13.03
N LYS A 89 5.71 -11.53 -12.95
CA LYS A 89 6.03 -12.83 -12.36
C LYS A 89 5.69 -12.87 -10.87
N ALA A 90 6.02 -11.83 -10.10
CA ALA A 90 5.72 -11.76 -8.68
C ALA A 90 4.20 -11.85 -8.42
N GLN A 91 3.40 -11.11 -9.19
CA GLN A 91 1.94 -11.13 -9.07
C GLN A 91 1.33 -12.45 -9.55
N SER A 92 1.82 -12.99 -10.67
CA SER A 92 1.37 -14.28 -11.21
C SER A 92 1.68 -15.45 -10.27
N LEU A 93 2.83 -15.43 -9.58
CA LEU A 93 3.20 -16.44 -8.59
C LEU A 93 2.28 -16.40 -7.36
N MET A 94 1.90 -15.19 -6.90
CA MET A 94 0.96 -15.03 -5.79
C MET A 94 -0.47 -15.42 -6.18
N HIS A 95 -0.87 -15.21 -7.45
CA HIS A 95 -2.12 -15.70 -7.99
C HIS A 95 -2.13 -17.23 -8.07
N GLY A 96 -1.02 -17.81 -8.53
CA GLY A 96 -0.90 -19.23 -8.81
C GLY A 96 -1.38 -19.61 -10.22
N PRO A 97 -1.14 -20.85 -10.66
CA PRO A 97 -1.22 -21.27 -12.07
C PRO A 97 -2.65 -21.41 -12.64
N GLY A 98 -3.69 -21.14 -11.86
CA GLY A 98 -5.07 -21.30 -12.28
C GLY A 98 -6.03 -20.61 -11.33
N THR A 99 -7.32 -20.82 -11.55
CA THR A 99 -8.36 -20.29 -10.68
C THR A 99 -8.34 -20.94 -9.30
N ASP A 100 -8.88 -20.23 -8.33
CA ASP A 100 -8.85 -20.57 -6.92
C ASP A 100 -9.61 -21.86 -6.60
N THR A 101 -9.22 -22.48 -5.49
CA THR A 101 -10.00 -23.55 -4.86
C THR A 101 -10.38 -23.12 -3.44
N PRO A 102 -11.42 -23.71 -2.83
CA PRO A 102 -11.77 -23.41 -1.43
C PRO A 102 -10.59 -23.59 -0.47
N VAL A 103 -9.73 -24.60 -0.72
CA VAL A 103 -8.52 -24.86 0.07
C VAL A 103 -7.53 -23.71 -0.05
N ARG A 104 -7.22 -23.25 -1.27
CA ARG A 104 -6.30 -22.12 -1.49
C ARG A 104 -6.84 -20.82 -0.90
N TYR A 105 -8.15 -20.59 -1.01
CA TYR A 105 -8.80 -19.45 -0.39
C TYR A 105 -8.59 -19.44 1.13
N VAL A 106 -8.86 -20.57 1.81
CA VAL A 106 -8.66 -20.67 3.27
C VAL A 106 -7.18 -20.55 3.65
N GLN A 107 -6.27 -21.22 2.93
CA GLN A 107 -4.82 -21.10 3.16
C GLN A 107 -4.35 -19.65 3.06
N ARG A 108 -4.83 -18.92 2.05
CA ARG A 108 -4.49 -17.50 1.85
C ARG A 108 -5.08 -16.61 2.96
N LEU A 109 -6.29 -16.92 3.43
CA LEU A 109 -6.90 -16.22 4.57
C LEU A 109 -6.08 -16.43 5.86
N LEU A 110 -5.68 -17.66 6.15
CA LEU A 110 -4.83 -18.00 7.31
C LEU A 110 -3.45 -17.34 7.20
N TYR A 111 -2.83 -17.34 6.02
CA TYR A 111 -1.56 -16.68 5.77
C TYR A 111 -1.62 -15.17 6.06
N ARG A 112 -2.76 -14.54 5.75
CA ARG A 112 -2.99 -13.09 5.94
C ARG A 112 -3.26 -12.68 7.37
N ILE A 113 -3.54 -13.62 8.29
CA ILE A 113 -3.67 -13.31 9.72
C ILE A 113 -2.47 -12.49 10.20
N ARG A 114 -1.26 -12.82 9.75
CA ARG A 114 -0.03 -12.08 10.10
C ARG A 114 -0.08 -10.58 9.81
N TYR A 115 -0.94 -10.10 8.91
CA TYR A 115 -1.09 -8.68 8.58
C TYR A 115 -1.62 -7.86 9.76
N TYR A 116 -2.26 -8.48 10.77
CA TYR A 116 -2.65 -7.75 11.98
C TYR A 116 -1.45 -7.09 12.67
N ARG A 117 -0.23 -7.63 12.52
CA ARG A 117 0.97 -7.12 13.22
C ARG A 117 1.39 -5.73 12.73
N PHE A 118 0.92 -5.35 11.54
CA PHE A 118 1.08 -4.00 11.02
C PHE A 118 0.21 -3.00 11.78
N PHE A 119 -0.98 -3.42 12.25
CA PHE A 119 -1.96 -2.55 12.92
C PHE A 119 -1.92 -2.65 14.45
N PHE A 120 -1.46 -3.77 14.99
CA PHE A 120 -1.42 -4.03 16.42
C PHE A 120 0.00 -4.37 16.85
N LEU A 121 0.52 -3.59 17.80
CA LEU A 121 1.75 -3.96 18.52
C LEU A 121 1.52 -5.28 19.26
N PRO A 122 2.55 -6.14 19.43
CA PRO A 122 2.42 -7.41 20.13
C PRO A 122 1.81 -7.31 21.53
N ALA A 123 2.08 -6.21 22.26
CA ALA A 123 1.50 -5.93 23.56
C ALA A 123 -0.03 -5.76 23.53
N LEU A 124 -0.64 -5.46 22.37
CA LEU A 124 -2.09 -5.31 22.24
C LEU A 124 -2.82 -6.62 21.94
N TYR A 125 -2.14 -7.75 21.73
CA TYR A 125 -2.84 -9.01 21.45
C TYR A 125 -3.81 -9.43 22.58
N PRO A 126 -3.48 -9.29 23.88
CA PRO A 126 -4.46 -9.53 24.94
C PRO A 126 -5.71 -8.64 24.84
N ALA A 127 -5.56 -7.38 24.40
CA ALA A 127 -6.69 -6.49 24.18
C ALA A 127 -7.59 -6.98 23.02
N ILE A 128 -7.01 -7.53 21.95
CA ILE A 128 -7.78 -8.15 20.86
C ILE A 128 -8.62 -9.33 21.39
N PHE A 129 -8.04 -10.19 22.24
CA PHE A 129 -8.79 -11.28 22.86
C PHE A 129 -9.89 -10.76 23.80
N ALA A 130 -9.61 -9.73 24.59
CA ALA A 130 -10.61 -9.11 25.47
C ALA A 130 -11.77 -8.48 24.68
N PHE A 131 -11.49 -7.91 23.49
CA PHE A 131 -12.53 -7.37 22.61
C PHE A 131 -13.54 -8.43 22.14
N LEU A 132 -13.16 -9.70 22.04
CA LEU A 132 -14.11 -10.77 21.66
C LEU A 132 -15.30 -10.86 22.63
N PHE A 133 -15.10 -10.51 23.91
CA PHE A 133 -16.20 -10.45 24.87
C PHE A 133 -17.15 -9.26 24.65
N ALA A 134 -16.66 -8.18 24.03
CA ALA A 134 -17.48 -7.02 23.64
C ALA A 134 -18.43 -7.34 22.48
N LEU A 135 -18.15 -8.38 21.68
CA LEU A 135 -19.05 -8.83 20.60
C LEU A 135 -20.42 -9.30 21.10
N ARG A 136 -20.64 -9.43 22.40
CA ARG A 136 -21.99 -9.62 22.97
C ARG A 136 -22.90 -8.41 22.78
N GLU A 137 -22.33 -7.22 22.63
CA GLU A 137 -23.09 -6.01 22.36
C GLU A 137 -23.33 -5.82 20.86
N ARG A 138 -24.58 -5.54 20.47
CA ARG A 138 -24.99 -5.40 19.06
C ARG A 138 -24.16 -4.38 18.27
N ARG A 139 -23.69 -3.31 18.92
CA ARG A 139 -22.85 -2.29 18.27
C ARG A 139 -21.47 -2.84 17.86
N PHE A 140 -20.87 -3.72 18.65
CA PHE A 140 -19.55 -4.29 18.36
C PHE A 140 -19.64 -5.50 17.43
N LEU A 141 -20.80 -6.18 17.36
CA LEU A 141 -21.06 -7.16 16.30
C LEU A 141 -20.86 -6.56 14.90
N TRP A 142 -21.27 -5.31 14.67
CA TRP A 142 -21.05 -4.64 13.39
C TRP A 142 -19.58 -4.42 13.06
N VAL A 143 -18.74 -4.18 14.07
CA VAL A 143 -17.29 -4.11 13.90
C VAL A 143 -16.76 -5.47 13.44
N GLY A 144 -17.13 -6.54 14.15
CA GLY A 144 -16.76 -7.91 13.79
C GLY A 144 -17.20 -8.30 12.38
N TRP A 145 -18.47 -8.03 12.02
CA TRP A 145 -19.00 -8.28 10.68
C TRP A 145 -18.29 -7.48 9.59
N THR A 146 -18.01 -6.20 9.84
CA THR A 146 -17.31 -5.36 8.86
C THR A 146 -15.90 -5.88 8.59
N LEU A 147 -15.16 -6.23 9.65
CA LEU A 147 -13.83 -6.81 9.53
C LEU A 147 -13.87 -8.17 8.83
N ALA A 148 -14.84 -9.03 9.15
CA ALA A 148 -15.01 -10.33 8.50
C ALA A 148 -15.33 -10.20 7.00
N ILE A 149 -16.31 -9.36 6.63
CA ILE A 149 -16.66 -9.10 5.23
C ILE A 149 -15.46 -8.52 4.47
N PHE A 150 -14.71 -7.62 5.09
CA PHE A 150 -13.53 -7.02 4.46
C PHE A 150 -12.42 -8.06 4.26
N ALA A 151 -12.12 -8.88 5.27
CA ALA A 151 -11.13 -9.95 5.19
C ALA A 151 -11.52 -10.97 4.10
N LEU A 152 -12.78 -11.41 4.08
CA LEU A 152 -13.28 -12.36 3.08
C LEU A 152 -13.28 -11.76 1.66
N GLY A 153 -13.71 -10.51 1.50
CA GLY A 153 -13.77 -9.84 0.21
C GLY A 153 -12.38 -9.58 -0.39
N THR A 154 -11.47 -9.04 0.41
CA THR A 154 -10.08 -8.79 -0.04
C THR A 154 -9.31 -10.09 -0.30
N ASN A 155 -9.78 -11.23 0.24
CA ASN A 155 -9.18 -12.53 -0.02
C ASN A 155 -9.29 -13.02 -1.46
N PHE A 156 -10.15 -12.41 -2.28
CA PHE A 156 -10.24 -12.68 -3.72
C PHE A 156 -9.14 -12.00 -4.55
N PHE A 157 -8.47 -10.98 -4.01
CA PHE A 157 -7.34 -10.36 -4.69
C PHE A 157 -6.04 -11.02 -4.20
N PRO A 158 -5.27 -11.72 -5.04
CA PRO A 158 -4.15 -12.56 -4.58
C PRO A 158 -2.96 -11.72 -4.08
N TYR A 159 -2.62 -10.65 -4.79
CA TYR A 159 -1.48 -9.78 -4.51
C TYR A 159 -1.81 -8.67 -3.48
N LEU A 160 -2.39 -9.06 -2.34
CA LEU A 160 -2.84 -8.12 -1.30
C LEU A 160 -1.67 -7.57 -0.47
N LEU A 161 -1.45 -6.26 -0.52
CA LEU A 161 -0.50 -5.54 0.33
C LEU A 161 -1.15 -5.09 1.64
N VAL A 162 -0.37 -4.97 2.72
CA VAL A 162 -0.91 -4.67 4.07
C VAL A 162 -1.62 -3.32 4.15
N HIS A 163 -1.15 -2.32 3.40
CA HIS A 163 -1.77 -0.99 3.38
C HIS A 163 -3.13 -0.98 2.69
N TYR A 164 -3.52 -2.03 1.95
CA TYR A 164 -4.88 -2.13 1.41
C TYR A 164 -5.92 -2.36 2.52
N LEU A 165 -5.47 -2.81 3.70
CA LEU A 165 -6.30 -2.93 4.90
C LEU A 165 -6.49 -1.58 5.62
N ALA A 166 -5.86 -0.49 5.16
CA ALA A 166 -5.91 0.81 5.83
C ALA A 166 -7.34 1.36 5.99
N ALA A 167 -8.28 0.98 5.12
CA ALA A 167 -9.70 1.32 5.25
C ALA A 167 -10.34 0.81 6.55
N CYS A 168 -9.75 -0.19 7.21
CA CYS A 168 -10.21 -0.73 8.49
C CYS A 168 -9.42 -0.20 9.70
N THR A 169 -8.48 0.72 9.52
CA THR A 169 -7.59 1.21 10.61
C THR A 169 -8.38 1.73 11.81
N CYS A 170 -9.41 2.56 11.58
CA CYS A 170 -10.24 3.09 12.66
C CYS A 170 -10.97 1.98 13.45
N LEU A 171 -11.35 0.88 12.77
CA LEU A 171 -11.94 -0.28 13.43
C LEU A 171 -10.89 -1.04 14.25
N PHE A 172 -9.66 -1.16 13.78
CA PHE A 172 -8.57 -1.76 14.56
C PHE A 172 -8.25 -0.95 15.82
N VAL A 173 -8.22 0.38 15.72
CA VAL A 173 -8.09 1.28 16.88
C VAL A 173 -9.24 1.07 17.86
N LEU A 174 -10.48 1.01 17.36
CA LEU A 174 -11.65 0.75 18.19
C LEU A 174 -11.58 -0.61 18.90
N VAL A 175 -11.13 -1.66 18.20
CA VAL A 175 -10.88 -3.00 18.77
C VAL A 175 -9.85 -2.92 19.89
N ALA A 176 -8.73 -2.23 19.68
CA ALA A 176 -7.68 -2.09 20.71
C ALA A 176 -8.20 -1.35 21.95
N VAL A 177 -8.83 -0.19 21.77
CA VAL A 177 -9.33 0.65 22.87
C VAL A 177 -10.43 -0.06 23.65
N THR A 178 -11.42 -0.62 22.94
CA THR A 178 -12.52 -1.38 23.59
C THR A 178 -11.98 -2.64 24.27
N GLY A 179 -10.99 -3.31 23.68
CA GLY A 179 -10.31 -4.45 24.26
C GLY A 179 -9.59 -4.11 25.57
N LEU A 180 -8.83 -3.01 25.59
CA LEU A 180 -8.18 -2.50 26.79
C LEU A 180 -9.19 -2.09 27.86
N GLU A 181 -10.32 -1.49 27.47
CA GLU A 181 -11.39 -1.15 28.40
C GLU A 181 -12.01 -2.40 29.03
N GLN A 182 -12.33 -3.43 28.23
CA GLN A 182 -12.86 -4.69 28.75
C GLN A 182 -11.86 -5.39 29.67
N LEU A 183 -10.59 -5.41 29.30
CA LEU A 183 -9.52 -5.95 30.13
C LEU A 183 -9.41 -5.18 31.45
N GLY A 184 -9.49 -3.84 31.39
CA GLY A 184 -9.44 -2.93 32.54
C GLY A 184 -10.54 -3.16 33.56
N ARG A 185 -11.71 -3.64 33.12
CA ARG A 185 -12.86 -3.95 33.96
C ARG A 185 -12.75 -5.30 34.67
N LEU A 186 -11.79 -6.16 34.32
CA LEU A 186 -11.64 -7.47 34.93
C LEU A 186 -11.14 -7.35 36.37
N THR A 187 -11.90 -7.96 37.29
CA THR A 187 -11.51 -8.15 38.68
C THR A 187 -11.18 -9.60 38.93
N VAL A 188 -9.99 -9.87 39.48
CA VAL A 188 -9.53 -11.21 39.85
C VAL A 188 -9.31 -11.21 41.36
N CYS A 189 -9.94 -12.14 42.08
CA CYS A 189 -9.83 -12.26 43.55
C CYS A 189 -10.09 -10.93 44.30
N ASN A 190 -11.13 -10.17 43.88
CA ASN A 190 -11.47 -8.83 44.40
C ASN A 190 -10.41 -7.73 44.21
N ALA A 191 -9.32 -8.00 43.48
CA ALA A 191 -8.33 -7.01 43.09
C ALA A 191 -8.58 -6.48 41.67
N ARG A 192 -8.29 -5.19 41.42
CA ARG A 192 -8.42 -4.51 40.12
C ARG A 192 -7.25 -4.81 39.17
N LEU A 193 -6.80 -6.06 39.13
CA LEU A 193 -5.65 -6.50 38.34
C LEU A 193 -5.80 -6.21 36.84
N GLY A 194 -7.03 -6.18 36.30
CA GLY A 194 -7.28 -5.82 34.91
C GLY A 194 -6.87 -4.40 34.55
N ALA A 195 -7.07 -3.43 35.44
CA ALA A 195 -6.70 -2.03 35.21
C ALA A 195 -5.18 -1.86 35.16
N ASP A 196 -4.45 -2.54 36.05
CA ASP A 196 -2.99 -2.51 36.04
C ASP A 196 -2.42 -3.24 34.83
N ALA A 197 -3.01 -4.37 34.44
CA ALA A 197 -2.66 -5.05 33.20
C ALA A 197 -2.82 -4.11 31.98
N ALA A 198 -3.97 -3.44 31.84
CA ALA A 198 -4.20 -2.50 30.75
C ALA A 198 -3.16 -1.36 30.72
N ARG A 199 -2.80 -0.81 31.90
CA ARG A 199 -1.72 0.20 32.02
C ARG A 199 -0.37 -0.33 31.58
N ILE A 200 -0.01 -1.56 31.98
CA ILE A 200 1.24 -2.21 31.56
C ILE A 200 1.25 -2.39 30.04
N LEU A 201 0.15 -2.83 29.42
CA LEU A 201 0.08 -3.00 27.97
C LEU A 201 0.29 -1.66 27.24
N VAL A 202 -0.33 -0.58 27.72
CA VAL A 202 -0.13 0.76 27.16
C VAL A 202 1.32 1.22 27.34
N PHE A 203 1.91 1.00 28.51
CA PHE A 203 3.32 1.32 28.77
C PHE A 203 4.26 0.55 27.81
N LEU A 204 4.01 -0.75 27.60
CA LEU A 204 4.79 -1.55 26.66
C LEU A 204 4.64 -1.06 25.21
N CYS A 205 3.45 -0.61 24.82
CA CYS A 205 3.23 0.01 23.51
C CYS A 205 4.04 1.30 23.37
N LEU A 206 4.02 2.16 24.39
CA LEU A 206 4.78 3.41 24.40
C LEU A 206 6.29 3.14 24.39
N ALA A 207 6.77 2.19 25.19
CA ALA A 207 8.18 1.81 25.23
C ALA A 207 8.64 1.25 23.87
N HIS A 208 7.84 0.39 23.24
CA HIS A 208 8.10 -0.11 21.89
C HIS A 208 8.18 1.04 20.87
N PHE A 209 7.20 1.96 20.90
CA PHE A 209 7.20 3.13 20.03
C PHE A 209 8.45 3.99 20.24
N VAL A 210 8.73 4.41 21.48
CA VAL A 210 9.90 5.25 21.80
C VAL A 210 11.21 4.56 21.42
N PHE A 211 11.33 3.25 21.63
CA PHE A 211 12.51 2.49 21.25
C PHE A 211 12.75 2.54 19.73
N TRP A 212 11.78 2.10 18.93
CA TRP A 212 11.95 2.03 17.47
C TRP A 212 11.99 3.41 16.81
N TYR A 213 11.09 4.32 17.20
CA TYR A 213 11.10 5.68 16.65
C TYR A 213 12.34 6.47 17.10
N GLY A 214 12.86 6.17 18.30
CA GLY A 214 14.15 6.66 18.75
C GLY A 214 15.30 6.16 17.87
N LEU A 215 15.34 4.87 17.55
CA LEU A 215 16.33 4.32 16.60
C LEU A 215 16.22 5.02 15.23
N HIS A 216 15.01 5.25 14.73
CA HIS A 216 14.77 5.92 13.45
C HIS A 216 15.23 7.37 13.45
N LEU A 217 15.10 8.09 14.57
CA LEU A 217 15.63 9.45 14.71
C LEU A 217 17.17 9.50 14.57
N PHE A 218 17.85 8.40 14.88
CA PHE A 218 19.30 8.25 14.78
C PHE A 218 19.73 7.28 13.66
N GLU A 219 18.98 7.21 12.56
CA GLU A 219 19.22 6.24 11.46
C GLU A 219 20.63 6.31 10.83
N ASN A 220 21.27 7.48 10.89
CA ASN A 220 22.63 7.71 10.38
C ASN A 220 23.72 7.09 11.28
N GLU A 221 23.37 6.70 12.50
CA GLU A 221 24.31 6.13 13.45
C GLU A 221 24.48 4.61 13.24
N PRO A 222 25.71 4.07 13.38
CA PRO A 222 25.98 2.64 13.17
C PRO A 222 25.09 1.72 14.01
N PHE A 223 24.83 2.09 15.27
CA PHE A 223 24.01 1.27 16.17
C PHE A 223 22.55 1.16 15.70
N SER A 224 21.99 2.22 15.11
CA SER A 224 20.63 2.19 14.59
C SER A 224 20.55 1.29 13.36
N THR A 225 21.50 1.46 12.44
CA THR A 225 21.62 0.60 11.25
C THR A 225 21.73 -0.89 11.61
N GLU A 226 22.51 -1.25 12.63
CA GLU A 226 22.62 -2.64 13.09
C GLU A 226 21.32 -3.21 13.67
N MET A 227 20.51 -2.35 14.32
CA MET A 227 19.24 -2.75 14.93
C MET A 227 18.11 -2.94 13.91
N THR A 228 18.19 -2.32 12.72
CA THR A 228 17.14 -2.43 11.68
C THR A 228 16.77 -3.86 11.32
N ARG A 229 17.72 -4.81 11.38
CA ARG A 229 17.47 -6.24 11.10
C ARG A 229 16.50 -6.91 12.07
N TYR A 230 16.30 -6.32 13.24
CA TYR A 230 15.39 -6.80 14.27
C TYR A 230 14.03 -6.11 14.22
N GLU A 231 13.86 -5.13 13.33
CA GLU A 231 12.59 -4.44 13.18
C GLU A 231 11.55 -5.44 12.66
N THR A 232 10.43 -5.54 13.37
CA THR A 232 9.40 -6.53 13.05
C THR A 232 8.67 -6.26 11.74
N TRP A 233 8.85 -5.07 11.16
CA TRP A 233 8.28 -4.67 9.89
C TRP A 233 9.16 -3.64 9.17
N ASP A 234 9.41 -3.86 7.88
CA ASP A 234 10.36 -3.13 7.03
C ASP A 234 9.68 -2.11 6.09
N ALA A 235 8.44 -1.72 6.37
CA ALA A 235 7.68 -0.80 5.51
C ALA A 235 8.01 0.69 5.73
N ILE A 236 8.90 1.02 6.66
CA ILE A 236 9.44 2.37 6.78
C ILE A 236 10.57 2.47 5.74
N ASN A 237 10.36 3.31 4.73
CA ASN A 237 11.30 3.52 3.63
C ASN A 237 12.53 4.31 4.11
N HIS A 238 13.44 3.64 4.81
CA HIS A 238 14.61 4.25 5.46
C HIS A 238 15.65 4.80 4.48
N ARG A 239 15.99 4.04 3.43
CA ARG A 239 17.20 4.30 2.63
C ARG A 239 16.95 4.82 1.23
N ASP A 240 15.74 4.62 0.72
CA ASP A 240 15.48 4.92 -0.67
C ASP A 240 15.27 6.42 -0.90
N GLN A 241 14.54 7.06 0.01
CA GLN A 241 14.23 8.48 -0.10
C GLN A 241 15.48 9.37 0.04
N GLN A 242 16.37 9.10 1.00
CA GLN A 242 17.60 9.89 1.17
C GLN A 242 18.56 9.76 -0.02
N ARG A 243 18.72 8.55 -0.58
CA ARG A 243 19.56 8.31 -1.77
C ARG A 243 19.03 9.09 -2.97
N ARG A 244 17.72 9.05 -3.21
CA ARG A 244 17.07 9.79 -4.30
C ARG A 244 17.13 11.28 -4.10
N MET A 245 16.89 11.77 -2.88
CA MET A 245 17.04 13.18 -2.54
C MET A 245 18.46 13.66 -2.86
N GLY A 246 19.50 12.93 -2.44
CA GLY A 246 20.88 13.31 -2.75
C GLY A 246 21.19 13.36 -4.25
N VAL A 247 20.67 12.43 -5.05
CA VAL A 247 20.82 12.46 -6.52
C VAL A 247 20.03 13.62 -7.14
N ASN A 248 18.81 13.86 -6.66
CA ASN A 248 17.97 14.96 -7.13
C ASN A 248 18.57 16.31 -6.81
N ASP A 249 19.14 16.49 -5.62
CA ASP A 249 19.81 17.73 -5.20
C ASP A 249 21.06 17.99 -6.06
N GLN A 250 21.84 16.94 -6.37
CA GLN A 250 22.97 17.03 -7.29
C GLN A 250 22.50 17.48 -8.69
N LEU A 251 21.45 16.86 -9.23
CA LEU A 251 20.91 17.18 -10.56
C LEU A 251 20.27 18.57 -10.61
N ALA A 252 19.57 18.97 -9.55
CA ALA A 252 18.94 20.29 -9.43
C ALA A 252 19.99 21.42 -9.37
N GLY A 253 21.17 21.15 -8.79
CA GLY A 253 22.30 22.07 -8.76
C GLY A 253 23.03 22.23 -10.11
N VAL A 254 22.78 21.37 -11.10
CA VAL A 254 23.36 21.50 -12.44
C VAL A 254 22.51 22.45 -13.29
N PRO A 255 23.11 23.54 -13.84
CA PRO A 255 22.39 24.43 -14.74
C PRO A 255 21.86 23.72 -16.00
N GLY A 256 20.68 24.12 -16.45
CA GLY A 256 20.03 23.58 -17.64
C GLY A 256 19.22 22.32 -17.39
N LYS A 257 18.69 21.74 -18.47
CA LYS A 257 17.89 20.52 -18.42
C LYS A 257 18.78 19.28 -18.45
N GLN A 258 18.35 18.24 -17.76
CA GLN A 258 19.09 16.98 -17.60
C GLN A 258 18.25 15.82 -18.15
N LEU A 259 18.94 14.86 -18.78
CA LEU A 259 18.42 13.55 -19.15
C LEU A 259 19.26 12.49 -18.43
N VAL A 260 18.64 11.62 -17.65
CA VAL A 260 19.33 10.64 -16.80
C VAL A 260 18.91 9.24 -17.20
N PHE A 261 19.84 8.49 -17.78
CA PHE A 261 19.66 7.06 -18.01
C PHE A 261 19.95 6.28 -16.73
N VAL A 262 19.00 5.46 -16.30
CA VAL A 262 19.09 4.65 -15.09
C VAL A 262 19.44 3.21 -15.48
N ARG A 263 20.59 2.73 -15.01
CA ARG A 263 21.07 1.37 -15.26
C ARG A 263 21.06 0.57 -13.97
N TYR A 264 20.21 -0.44 -13.94
CA TYR A 264 20.11 -1.39 -12.84
C TYR A 264 21.15 -2.51 -12.95
N TRP A 265 21.64 -2.97 -11.80
CA TRP A 265 22.37 -4.23 -11.69
C TRP A 265 21.41 -5.39 -11.99
N PRO A 266 21.84 -6.48 -12.66
CA PRO A 266 21.07 -7.73 -12.78
C PRO A 266 20.32 -8.27 -11.54
N GLN A 267 20.72 -7.94 -10.31
CA GLN A 267 20.04 -8.36 -9.06
C GLN A 267 19.27 -7.22 -8.39
N HIS A 268 19.03 -6.11 -9.11
CA HIS A 268 18.24 -4.99 -8.62
C HIS A 268 16.84 -5.44 -8.21
N ALA A 269 16.38 -4.97 -7.06
CA ALA A 269 15.03 -5.25 -6.58
C ALA A 269 14.06 -4.35 -7.34
N PHE A 270 13.17 -4.93 -8.16
CA PHE A 270 12.21 -4.17 -8.99
C PHE A 270 11.30 -3.22 -8.19
N GLN A 271 11.18 -3.39 -6.87
CA GLN A 271 10.44 -2.51 -5.97
C GLN A 271 11.17 -1.19 -5.70
N ASP A 272 12.50 -1.15 -5.84
CA ASP A 272 13.35 0.04 -5.71
C ASP A 272 13.47 0.76 -7.06
N GLU A 273 12.35 1.08 -7.72
CA GLU A 273 12.35 1.71 -9.05
C GLU A 273 12.80 3.17 -8.99
N TRP A 274 13.79 3.61 -9.77
CA TRP A 274 14.35 4.97 -9.79
C TRP A 274 13.82 5.86 -10.93
N VAL A 275 13.11 5.33 -11.91
CA VAL A 275 12.59 6.14 -13.02
C VAL A 275 11.26 6.79 -12.65
N TRP A 276 11.31 8.06 -12.27
CA TRP A 276 10.13 8.90 -11.94
C TRP A 276 10.24 10.26 -12.61
N ASN A 277 9.20 10.65 -13.35
CA ASN A 277 9.16 11.92 -14.06
C ASN A 277 7.99 12.79 -13.57
N ALA A 278 8.12 14.10 -13.75
CA ALA A 278 7.00 15.02 -13.59
C ALA A 278 5.92 14.73 -14.65
N ALA A 279 4.68 15.20 -14.41
CA ALA A 279 3.58 15.00 -15.34
C ALA A 279 3.83 15.64 -16.72
N ASP A 280 4.45 16.83 -16.75
CA ASP A 280 5.01 17.43 -17.96
C ASP A 280 6.48 16.99 -18.11
N ILE A 281 6.68 15.84 -18.76
CA ILE A 281 8.00 15.23 -18.93
C ILE A 281 8.90 16.14 -19.79
N ASP A 282 8.37 16.71 -20.87
CA ASP A 282 9.14 17.52 -21.81
C ASP A 282 9.56 18.87 -21.21
N GLY A 283 8.72 19.46 -20.37
CA GLY A 283 9.00 20.68 -19.62
C GLY A 283 9.87 20.48 -18.37
N ALA A 284 10.01 19.24 -17.87
CA ALA A 284 10.73 18.96 -16.63
C ALA A 284 12.21 19.33 -16.71
N GLN A 285 12.79 19.86 -15.63
CA GLN A 285 14.24 20.11 -15.54
C GLN A 285 15.04 18.80 -15.63
N VAL A 286 14.56 17.73 -14.98
CA VAL A 286 15.20 16.43 -14.96
C VAL A 286 14.22 15.40 -15.54
N VAL A 287 14.69 14.63 -16.52
CA VAL A 287 13.97 13.48 -17.06
C VAL A 287 14.79 12.23 -16.80
N PHE A 288 14.20 11.25 -16.11
CA PHE A 288 14.75 9.92 -15.93
C PHE A 288 14.21 8.98 -17.01
N ALA A 289 15.08 8.14 -17.55
CA ALA A 289 14.73 7.09 -18.49
C ALA A 289 15.51 5.82 -18.12
N ARG A 290 14.95 4.64 -18.38
CA ARG A 290 15.73 3.40 -18.23
C ARG A 290 16.79 3.33 -19.32
N ASP A 291 17.97 2.83 -18.97
CA ASP A 291 19.01 2.49 -19.93
C ASP A 291 18.58 1.25 -20.73
N LEU A 292 18.29 1.41 -22.01
CA LEU A 292 17.89 0.34 -22.93
C LEU A 292 19.03 -0.05 -23.90
N GLY A 293 20.25 0.40 -23.63
CA GLY A 293 21.40 0.24 -24.51
C GLY A 293 21.57 1.41 -25.48
N SER A 294 22.77 1.49 -26.06
CA SER A 294 23.22 2.67 -26.83
C SER A 294 22.28 3.06 -27.98
N ILE A 295 21.73 2.08 -28.71
CA ILE A 295 20.86 2.34 -29.87
C ILE A 295 19.54 3.01 -29.46
N GLU A 296 18.89 2.51 -28.40
CA GLU A 296 17.62 3.07 -27.94
C GLU A 296 17.82 4.40 -27.20
N ASN A 297 18.89 4.50 -26.41
CA ASN A 297 19.22 5.74 -25.70
C ASN A 297 19.55 6.88 -26.67
N GLU A 298 20.25 6.59 -27.76
CA GLU A 298 20.58 7.57 -28.80
C GLU A 298 19.31 8.21 -29.42
N LYS A 299 18.21 7.46 -29.55
CA LYS A 299 16.94 8.03 -30.02
C LYS A 299 16.42 9.10 -29.06
N LEU A 300 16.53 8.86 -27.75
CA LEU A 300 16.07 9.79 -26.72
C LEU A 300 17.02 10.99 -26.58
N ILE A 301 18.33 10.79 -26.75
CA ILE A 301 19.32 11.87 -26.81
C ILE A 301 19.01 12.83 -27.97
N ARG A 302 18.66 12.29 -29.15
CA ARG A 302 18.24 13.11 -30.31
C ARG A 302 16.91 13.81 -30.09
N TYR A 303 16.00 13.20 -29.36
CA TYR A 303 14.71 13.80 -29.00
C TYR A 303 14.88 14.98 -28.03
N TYR A 304 15.85 14.90 -27.13
CA TYR A 304 16.18 15.95 -26.15
C TYR A 304 17.57 16.55 -26.36
N PRO A 305 17.79 17.30 -27.46
CA PRO A 305 19.11 17.83 -27.81
C PRO A 305 19.61 18.93 -26.85
N ASP A 306 18.70 19.56 -26.09
CA ASP A 306 19.00 20.63 -25.13
C ASP A 306 19.30 20.11 -23.72
N ARG A 307 19.33 18.79 -23.52
CA ARG A 307 19.55 18.17 -22.21
C ARG A 307 20.96 17.63 -22.08
N LYS A 308 21.59 17.91 -20.93
CA LYS A 308 22.84 17.25 -20.55
C LYS A 308 22.55 15.82 -20.09
N VAL A 309 23.31 14.87 -20.62
CA VAL A 309 23.02 13.43 -20.47
C VAL A 309 23.87 12.80 -19.36
N TRP A 310 23.24 12.01 -18.50
CA TRP A 310 23.85 11.33 -17.36
C TRP A 310 23.54 9.84 -17.36
N LEU A 311 24.42 9.08 -16.73
CA LEU A 311 24.20 7.70 -16.32
C LEU A 311 24.09 7.65 -14.80
N LEU A 312 22.99 7.11 -14.30
CA LEU A 312 22.75 6.80 -12.90
C LEU A 312 22.79 5.28 -12.70
N GLU A 313 23.66 4.83 -11.82
CA GLU A 313 23.76 3.43 -11.38
C GLU A 313 23.36 3.38 -9.89
N PRO A 314 22.06 3.18 -9.58
CA PRO A 314 21.52 3.35 -8.22
C PRO A 314 21.91 2.23 -7.24
N ASP A 315 22.37 1.09 -7.76
CA ASP A 315 22.76 -0.08 -6.96
C ASP A 315 24.17 0.04 -6.34
N PHE A 316 24.96 1.03 -6.75
CA PHE A 316 26.21 1.36 -6.06
C PHE A 316 25.92 1.98 -4.69
N ARG A 317 26.85 1.82 -3.75
CA ARG A 317 26.76 2.39 -2.40
C ARG A 317 27.97 3.30 -2.16
N PRO A 318 27.82 4.64 -2.25
CA PRO A 318 26.60 5.40 -2.62
C PRO A 318 26.23 5.27 -4.12
N PRO A 319 25.00 5.68 -4.52
CA PRO A 319 24.59 5.72 -5.92
C PRO A 319 25.59 6.49 -6.78
N ARG A 320 25.87 6.00 -7.99
CA ARG A 320 26.84 6.62 -8.89
C ARG A 320 26.13 7.41 -9.98
N LEU A 321 26.37 8.72 -10.03
CA LEU A 321 25.93 9.61 -11.10
C LEU A 321 27.14 10.10 -11.90
N THR A 322 27.20 9.76 -13.19
CA THR A 322 28.31 10.14 -14.09
C THR A 322 27.80 10.70 -15.40
N SER A 323 28.60 11.51 -16.10
CA SER A 323 28.27 11.92 -17.47
C SER A 323 28.08 10.69 -18.35
N TYR A 324 27.01 10.66 -19.14
CA TYR A 324 26.80 9.61 -20.14
C TYR A 324 27.88 9.76 -21.23
N ARG A 325 28.45 8.65 -21.67
CA ARG A 325 29.52 8.60 -22.68
C ARG A 325 29.13 7.69 -23.82
#